data_AF-A0A6A6M4X5-F1
#
_entry.id   AF-A0A6A6M4X5-F1
#
_cell.length_a   1.000
_cell.length_b   1.000
_cell.length_c   1.000
_cell.angle_alpha   90.00
_cell.angle_beta   90.00
_cell.angle_gamma   90.00
#
_symmetry.space_group_name_H-M   'P 1'
#
loop_
_entity.id
_entity.type
_entity.pdbx_description
1 polymer ?
#
loop_
_entity_poly.entity_id
_entity_poly.type
_entity_poly.pdbx_seq_one_letter_code
_entity_poly.pdbx_strand_id
1 'polypeptide(L)'
;MSPVVCFPHISIYMSPLNNYIKLFLCWFCGETDTLNKFKDEKGNFKEDDLVADARGMLGLYEASYHRVHGEDILDEALAFTTTQLKSIIATQLISPPLAAEISHALKRPIRKGVVRKGAWLYISTYQQKEGEIEALLKLAQLDFNLVQKMHQEELSSITKWWKDLDLPTKLPYARDRLVEGYYWPLAAFFEPHYALGRSMLTKAIAMLSVIDDTYDAYGTLEELELFTKVIESFDISMKDELPEYMKEIYQALLGVYSSYEQEMAKEGRSDCIFHVKEAFEQSRGHVASAVECYIKQYGVSEQEACYELNKQVENAWKDINERS
;
A
#
# COMPACT_ATOMS: atom_id res chain seq x y z
N MET A 1 3.18 -23.80 32.59
CA MET A 1 2.69 -22.89 33.65
C MET A 1 3.58 -21.66 33.66
N SER A 2 3.12 -20.60 32.98
CA SER A 2 3.63 -19.23 33.13
C SER A 2 2.41 -18.30 33.09
N PRO A 3 2.43 -17.18 33.84
CA PRO A 3 1.23 -16.65 34.45
C PRO A 3 0.51 -15.64 33.57
N VAL A 4 -0.81 -15.82 33.49
CA VAL A 4 -1.78 -14.81 33.07
C VAL A 4 -1.70 -13.65 34.06
N VAL A 5 -1.21 -12.49 33.61
CA VAL A 5 -1.37 -11.24 34.33
C VAL A 5 -2.69 -10.62 33.86
N CYS A 6 -3.78 -10.98 34.54
CA CYS A 6 -5.04 -10.24 34.45
C CYS A 6 -4.86 -8.90 35.15
N PHE A 7 -5.03 -7.78 34.43
CA PHE A 7 -5.41 -6.51 35.05
C PHE A 7 -6.93 -6.41 35.05
N PRO A 8 -7.60 -6.43 36.23
CA PRO A 8 -9.02 -6.21 36.33
C PRO A 8 -9.33 -4.71 36.45
N HIS A 9 -10.51 -4.33 35.97
CA HIS A 9 -11.18 -3.03 36.14
C HIS A 9 -10.67 -1.82 35.34
N ILE A 10 -11.22 -1.66 34.14
CA ILE A 10 -11.74 -0.35 33.70
C ILE A 10 -13.17 -0.58 33.19
N SER A 11 -14.14 -0.20 34.01
CA SER A 11 -15.56 -0.24 33.72
C SER A 11 -16.06 1.18 33.49
N ILE A 12 -16.71 1.37 32.34
CA ILE A 12 -17.71 2.39 31.99
C ILE A 12 -17.18 3.77 31.54
N TYR A 13 -17.71 4.16 30.37
CA TYR A 13 -17.49 5.35 29.53
C TYR A 13 -16.36 5.27 28.49
N MET A 14 -16.70 5.68 27.25
CA MET A 14 -15.84 6.26 26.18
C MET A 14 -15.79 5.50 24.82
N SER A 15 -16.44 6.13 23.82
CA SER A 15 -16.10 6.26 22.37
C SER A 15 -16.16 5.05 21.39
N PRO A 16 -16.67 5.24 20.14
CA PRO A 16 -16.67 4.28 19.02
C PRO A 16 -15.29 3.75 18.57
N LEU A 17 -14.18 4.41 18.92
CA LEU A 17 -12.83 3.88 18.67
C LEU A 17 -12.59 2.55 19.41
N ASN A 18 -13.32 2.33 20.50
CA ASN A 18 -13.26 1.08 21.23
C ASN A 18 -13.89 -0.05 20.41
N ASN A 19 -14.82 0.17 19.47
CA ASN A 19 -15.30 -0.93 18.61
C ASN A 19 -14.25 -1.36 17.60
N TYR A 20 -13.46 -0.43 17.05
CA TYR A 20 -12.31 -0.78 16.21
C TYR A 20 -11.24 -1.53 16.97
N ILE A 21 -10.81 -1.00 18.13
CA ILE A 21 -9.77 -1.63 18.95
C ILE A 21 -10.29 -2.94 19.55
N LYS A 22 -11.58 -3.04 19.92
CA LYS A 22 -12.18 -4.26 20.48
C LYS A 22 -12.49 -5.30 19.42
N LEU A 23 -12.83 -4.93 18.18
CA LEU A 23 -12.90 -5.86 17.04
C LEU A 23 -11.50 -6.32 16.62
N PHE A 24 -10.52 -5.42 16.62
CA PHE A 24 -9.11 -5.73 16.36
C PHE A 24 -8.49 -6.60 17.48
N LEU A 25 -8.87 -6.38 18.74
CA LEU A 25 -8.49 -7.22 19.89
C LEU A 25 -9.29 -8.54 19.93
N CYS A 26 -10.55 -8.58 19.48
CA CYS A 26 -11.30 -9.83 19.31
C CYS A 26 -10.71 -10.68 18.18
N TRP A 27 -10.17 -10.05 17.13
CA TRP A 27 -9.40 -10.72 16.08
C TRP A 27 -8.08 -11.28 16.62
N PHE A 28 -7.34 -10.54 17.46
CA PHE A 28 -6.17 -11.08 18.17
C PHE A 28 -6.51 -12.24 19.13
N CYS A 29 -7.79 -12.42 19.49
CA CYS A 29 -8.28 -13.51 20.34
C CYS A 29 -8.94 -14.66 19.56
N GLY A 30 -9.04 -14.61 18.22
CA GLY A 30 -9.57 -15.71 17.41
C GLY A 30 -11.06 -15.99 17.57
N GLU A 31 -11.88 -15.04 18.04
CA GLU A 31 -13.32 -15.26 18.24
C GLU A 31 -14.17 -14.55 17.17
N THR A 32 -14.20 -15.09 15.95
CA THR A 32 -15.24 -14.78 14.95
C THR A 32 -16.66 -15.08 15.48
N ASP A 33 -16.77 -15.96 16.48
CA ASP A 33 -18.00 -16.26 17.24
C ASP A 33 -18.65 -15.03 17.87
N THR A 34 -17.90 -13.96 18.13
CA THR A 34 -18.45 -12.71 18.68
C THR A 34 -19.41 -11.99 17.72
N LEU A 35 -19.34 -12.27 16.41
CA LEU A 35 -20.23 -11.67 15.41
C LEU A 35 -21.56 -12.43 15.29
N ASN A 36 -21.61 -13.70 15.69
CA ASN A 36 -22.84 -14.51 15.65
C ASN A 36 -23.97 -13.93 16.51
N LYS A 37 -23.66 -13.15 17.54
CA LYS A 37 -24.68 -12.44 18.36
C LYS A 37 -25.51 -11.42 17.57
N PHE A 38 -24.94 -10.90 16.47
CA PHE A 38 -25.59 -9.95 15.57
C PHE A 38 -26.40 -10.64 14.47
N LYS A 39 -26.40 -11.97 14.44
CA LYS A 39 -27.23 -12.77 13.54
C LYS A 39 -28.53 -13.20 14.21
N ASP A 40 -29.59 -13.32 13.42
CA ASP A 40 -30.87 -13.91 13.81
C ASP A 40 -30.81 -15.45 13.85
N GLU A 41 -31.90 -16.09 14.25
CA GLU A 41 -32.00 -17.57 14.30
C GLU A 41 -31.85 -18.23 12.91
N LYS A 42 -31.99 -17.46 11.82
CA LYS A 42 -31.83 -17.91 10.44
C LYS A 42 -30.39 -17.70 9.92
N GLY A 43 -29.50 -17.11 10.73
CA GLY A 43 -28.12 -16.82 10.38
C GLY A 43 -27.91 -15.50 9.62
N ASN A 44 -28.94 -14.66 9.47
CA ASN A 44 -28.85 -13.36 8.79
C ASN A 44 -28.52 -12.25 9.80
N PHE A 45 -27.78 -11.23 9.38
CA PHE A 45 -27.54 -10.05 10.22
C PHE A 45 -28.86 -9.33 10.56
N LYS A 46 -29.06 -8.99 11.83
CA LYS A 46 -30.25 -8.28 12.35
C LYS A 46 -30.31 -6.86 11.80
N GLU A 47 -31.08 -6.66 10.74
CA GLU A 47 -31.18 -5.38 10.00
C GLU A 47 -31.71 -4.23 10.89
N ASP A 48 -32.80 -4.47 11.62
CA ASP A 48 -33.48 -3.44 12.42
C ASP A 48 -32.61 -2.88 13.57
N ASP A 49 -31.76 -3.71 14.17
CA ASP A 49 -30.89 -3.33 15.30
C ASP A 49 -29.61 -2.61 14.86
N LEU A 50 -29.13 -2.87 13.62
CA LEU A 50 -27.84 -2.39 13.14
C LEU A 50 -27.95 -1.13 12.26
N VAL A 51 -29.07 -0.93 11.57
CA VAL A 51 -29.28 0.25 10.69
C VAL A 51 -29.36 1.56 11.48
N ALA A 52 -29.75 1.51 12.77
CA ALA A 52 -29.78 2.68 13.65
C ALA A 52 -28.39 3.21 14.02
N ASP A 53 -27.35 2.37 13.96
CA ASP A 53 -25.96 2.74 14.29
C ASP A 53 -25.08 2.77 13.03
N ALA A 54 -25.19 3.84 12.25
CA ALA A 54 -24.37 4.06 11.06
C ALA A 54 -22.85 4.03 11.35
N ARG A 55 -22.41 4.40 12.56
CA ARG A 55 -21.00 4.34 12.95
C ARG A 55 -20.56 2.90 13.25
N GLY A 56 -21.39 2.13 13.95
CA GLY A 56 -21.20 0.70 14.15
C GLY A 56 -21.13 -0.06 12.82
N MET A 57 -22.03 0.27 11.89
CA MET A 57 -22.05 -0.30 10.54
C MET A 57 -20.75 -0.03 9.76
N LEU A 58 -20.25 1.22 9.81
CA LEU A 58 -18.96 1.59 9.21
C LEU A 58 -17.79 0.83 9.86
N GLY A 59 -17.82 0.67 11.18
CA GLY A 59 -16.81 -0.10 11.90
C GLY A 59 -16.78 -1.57 11.49
N LEU A 60 -17.95 -2.21 11.34
CA LEU A 60 -18.04 -3.59 10.87
C LEU A 60 -17.60 -3.73 9.41
N TYR A 61 -17.97 -2.78 8.55
CA TYR A 61 -17.54 -2.74 7.15
C TYR A 61 -16.01 -2.73 7.04
N GLU A 62 -15.34 -1.85 7.78
CA GLU A 62 -13.89 -1.73 7.73
C GLU A 62 -13.19 -2.95 8.35
N ALA A 63 -13.72 -3.49 9.44
CA ALA A 63 -13.22 -4.73 10.05
C ALA A 63 -13.33 -5.93 9.09
N SER A 64 -14.39 -5.99 8.27
CA SER A 64 -14.59 -7.09 7.31
C SER A 64 -13.52 -7.17 6.20
N TYR A 65 -12.68 -6.13 6.03
CA TYR A 65 -11.51 -6.21 5.15
C TYR A 65 -10.33 -7.00 5.72
N HIS A 66 -10.41 -7.44 6.99
CA HIS A 66 -9.46 -8.37 7.60
C HIS A 66 -9.79 -9.85 7.36
N ARG A 67 -10.81 -10.14 6.54
CA ARG A 67 -11.20 -11.50 6.17
C ARG A 67 -10.04 -12.34 5.61
N VAL A 68 -10.11 -13.64 5.89
CA VAL A 68 -9.16 -14.69 5.50
C VAL A 68 -9.89 -15.83 4.77
N HIS A 69 -9.18 -16.87 4.32
CA HIS A 69 -9.82 -18.05 3.73
C HIS A 69 -10.52 -18.91 4.79
N GLY A 70 -11.66 -19.49 4.43
CA GLY A 70 -12.45 -20.37 5.31
C GLY A 70 -13.34 -19.66 6.34
N GLU A 71 -13.28 -18.32 6.43
CA GLU A 71 -14.13 -17.52 7.32
C GLU A 71 -15.24 -16.77 6.56
N ASP A 72 -16.36 -17.44 6.30
CA ASP A 72 -17.46 -16.88 5.51
C ASP A 72 -18.15 -15.68 6.21
N ILE A 73 -18.10 -15.61 7.54
CA ILE A 73 -18.81 -14.60 8.32
C ILE A 73 -18.40 -13.16 8.00
N LEU A 74 -17.13 -12.93 7.68
CA LEU A 74 -16.63 -11.60 7.32
C LEU A 74 -16.92 -11.26 5.85
N ASP A 75 -17.00 -12.25 4.96
CA ASP A 75 -17.48 -12.04 3.59
C ASP A 75 -18.98 -11.65 3.59
N GLU A 76 -19.79 -12.34 4.40
CA GLU A 76 -21.20 -12.00 4.60
C GLU A 76 -21.36 -10.62 5.23
N ALA A 77 -20.56 -10.30 6.25
CA ALA A 77 -20.57 -8.98 6.90
C ALA A 77 -20.19 -7.87 5.92
N LEU A 78 -19.21 -8.09 5.05
CA LEU A 78 -18.81 -7.13 4.03
C LEU A 78 -19.96 -6.86 3.06
N ALA A 79 -20.61 -7.92 2.56
CA ALA A 79 -21.74 -7.79 1.63
C ALA A 79 -22.93 -7.05 2.27
N PHE A 80 -23.28 -7.43 3.50
CA PHE A 80 -24.35 -6.80 4.28
C PHE A 80 -24.06 -5.31 4.53
N THR A 81 -22.93 -5.00 5.15
CA THR A 81 -22.57 -3.63 5.52
C THR A 81 -22.40 -2.72 4.29
N THR A 82 -21.86 -3.23 3.17
CA THR A 82 -21.77 -2.47 1.91
C THR A 82 -23.15 -2.01 1.42
N THR A 83 -24.13 -2.91 1.47
CA THR A 83 -25.50 -2.62 1.02
C THR A 83 -26.16 -1.60 1.94
N GLN A 84 -26.04 -1.80 3.25
CA GLN A 84 -26.63 -0.91 4.25
C GLN A 84 -26.01 0.48 4.25
N LEU A 85 -24.68 0.60 4.16
CA LEU A 85 -24.00 1.90 4.11
C LEU A 85 -24.38 2.71 2.86
N LYS A 86 -24.57 2.06 1.71
CA LYS A 86 -25.09 2.72 0.49
C LYS A 86 -26.52 3.24 0.70
N SER A 87 -27.37 2.45 1.34
CA SER A 87 -28.73 2.86 1.70
C SER A 87 -28.72 4.05 2.67
N ILE A 88 -27.91 3.99 3.73
CA ILE A 88 -27.76 5.06 4.73
C ILE A 88 -27.34 6.38 4.07
N ILE A 89 -26.34 6.37 3.18
CA ILE A 89 -25.94 7.58 2.43
C ILE A 89 -27.11 8.13 1.60
N ALA A 90 -27.88 7.27 0.95
CA ALA A 90 -29.02 7.69 0.12
C ALA A 90 -30.14 8.37 0.92
N THR A 91 -30.30 8.05 2.21
CA THR A 91 -31.33 8.67 3.07
C THR A 91 -31.03 10.15 3.39
N GLN A 92 -29.77 10.58 3.32
CA GLN A 92 -29.31 11.93 3.72
C GLN A 92 -29.64 12.32 5.19
N LEU A 93 -29.94 11.36 6.06
CA LEU A 93 -30.31 11.60 7.46
C LEU A 93 -29.11 11.66 8.43
N ILE A 94 -27.90 11.39 7.94
CA ILE A 94 -26.67 11.38 8.75
C ILE A 94 -25.90 12.69 8.65
N SER A 95 -25.05 12.97 9.64
CA SER A 95 -24.25 14.20 9.64
C SER A 95 -23.27 14.25 8.46
N PRO A 96 -23.00 15.45 7.88
CA PRO A 96 -22.09 15.58 6.74
C PRO A 96 -20.70 14.97 6.94
N PRO A 97 -20.05 15.09 8.12
CA PRO A 97 -18.76 14.44 8.36
C PRO A 97 -18.86 12.90 8.29
N LEU A 98 -19.91 12.30 8.87
CA LEU A 98 -20.11 10.85 8.82
C LEU A 98 -20.43 10.37 7.40
N ALA A 99 -21.22 11.13 6.64
CA ALA A 99 -21.50 10.82 5.23
C ALA A 99 -20.23 10.83 4.38
N ALA A 100 -19.31 11.76 4.63
CA ALA A 100 -18.02 11.81 3.97
C ALA A 100 -17.12 10.61 4.37
N GLU A 101 -17.11 10.21 5.64
CA GLU A 101 -16.39 9.01 6.10
C GLU A 101 -16.88 7.74 5.39
N ILE A 102 -18.20 7.51 5.39
CA ILE A 102 -18.79 6.33 4.74
C ILE A 102 -18.53 6.36 3.23
N SER A 103 -18.70 7.52 2.57
CA SER A 103 -18.44 7.64 1.13
C SER A 103 -16.97 7.37 0.79
N HIS A 104 -16.04 7.80 1.64
CA HIS A 104 -14.63 7.50 1.47
C HIS A 104 -14.36 6.01 1.62
N ALA A 105 -14.84 5.40 2.70
CA ALA A 105 -14.68 3.98 3.01
C ALA A 105 -15.20 3.08 1.87
N LEU A 106 -16.42 3.34 1.38
CA LEU A 106 -17.02 2.60 0.26
C LEU A 106 -16.23 2.70 -1.06
N LYS A 107 -15.46 3.80 -1.24
CA LYS A 107 -14.57 3.97 -2.39
C LYS A 107 -13.22 3.31 -2.16
N ARG A 108 -12.69 3.42 -0.95
CA ARG A 108 -11.41 2.87 -0.55
C ARG A 108 -11.41 2.62 0.97
N PRO A 109 -11.53 1.36 1.40
CA PRO A 109 -11.50 1.03 2.83
C PRO A 109 -10.12 1.29 3.40
N ILE A 110 -10.03 1.51 4.70
CA ILE A 110 -8.79 1.83 5.43
C ILE A 110 -7.73 0.74 5.16
N ARG A 111 -8.11 -0.53 5.21
CA ARG A 111 -7.20 -1.67 5.02
C ARG A 111 -6.54 -1.70 3.63
N LYS A 112 -7.17 -1.10 2.61
CA LYS A 112 -6.65 -0.96 1.23
C LYS A 112 -6.23 0.48 0.91
N GLY A 113 -6.26 1.36 1.90
CA GLY A 113 -5.85 2.74 1.82
C GLY A 113 -4.37 2.92 2.11
N VAL A 114 -3.78 3.96 1.55
CA VAL A 114 -2.45 4.42 1.99
C VAL A 114 -2.65 5.17 3.30
N VAL A 115 -2.08 4.66 4.40
CA VAL A 115 -2.25 5.18 5.76
C VAL A 115 -2.05 6.69 5.81
N ARG A 116 -0.98 7.19 5.18
CA ARG A 116 -0.64 8.61 5.23
C ARG A 116 -1.66 9.50 4.51
N LYS A 117 -2.21 9.03 3.38
CA LYS A 117 -3.30 9.72 2.68
C LYS A 117 -4.60 9.66 3.47
N GLY A 118 -4.87 8.53 4.14
CA GLY A 118 -5.99 8.37 5.06
C GLY A 118 -5.91 9.36 6.23
N ALA A 119 -4.75 9.49 6.86
CA ALA A 119 -4.53 10.43 7.96
C ALA A 119 -4.80 11.89 7.54
N TRP A 120 -4.34 12.30 6.35
CA TRP A 120 -4.60 13.65 5.82
C TRP A 120 -6.11 13.95 5.70
N LEU A 121 -6.87 13.02 5.12
CA LEU A 121 -8.33 13.13 5.02
C LEU A 121 -8.98 13.16 6.39
N TYR A 122 -8.55 12.25 7.27
CA TYR A 122 -9.14 12.08 8.60
C TYR A 122 -8.94 13.30 9.51
N ILE A 123 -7.78 13.97 9.44
CA ILE A 123 -7.53 15.21 10.20
C ILE A 123 -8.61 16.26 9.87
N SER A 124 -8.95 16.42 8.59
CA SER A 124 -9.95 17.38 8.13
C SER A 124 -11.37 17.01 8.59
N THR A 125 -11.69 15.72 8.58
CA THR A 125 -12.97 15.20 9.06
C THR A 125 -13.10 15.31 10.58
N TYR A 126 -12.03 14.99 11.32
CA TYR A 126 -12.01 15.01 12.78
C TYR A 126 -12.24 16.41 13.34
N GLN A 127 -11.73 17.45 12.67
CA GLN A 127 -11.98 18.85 13.00
C GLN A 127 -13.46 19.26 12.91
N GLN A 128 -14.30 18.49 12.22
CA GLN A 128 -15.73 18.77 12.07
C GLN A 128 -16.59 17.91 13.02
N LYS A 129 -15.95 17.09 13.86
CA LYS A 129 -16.63 16.11 14.69
C LYS A 129 -17.01 16.70 16.05
N GLU A 130 -18.24 16.45 16.46
CA GLU A 130 -18.68 16.78 17.82
C GLU A 130 -17.89 15.98 18.86
N GLY A 131 -17.41 16.67 19.92
CA GLY A 131 -16.56 16.05 20.94
C GLY A 131 -15.08 15.91 20.55
N GLU A 132 -14.61 16.71 19.60
CA GLU A 132 -13.19 16.76 19.25
C GLU A 132 -12.29 17.09 20.45
N ILE A 133 -11.17 16.39 20.55
CA ILE A 133 -10.11 16.71 21.52
C ILE A 133 -9.09 17.59 20.82
N GLU A 134 -9.12 18.89 21.11
CA GLU A 134 -8.27 19.91 20.48
C GLU A 134 -6.78 19.56 20.55
N ALA A 135 -6.32 19.01 21.68
CA ALA A 135 -4.93 18.60 21.86
C ALA A 135 -4.51 17.48 20.87
N LEU A 136 -5.40 16.52 20.59
CA LEU A 136 -5.13 15.44 19.63
C LEU A 136 -5.12 15.96 18.19
N LEU A 137 -6.05 16.87 17.86
CA LEU A 137 -6.08 17.50 16.54
C LEU A 137 -4.78 18.28 16.27
N LYS A 138 -4.35 19.09 17.24
CA LYS A 138 -3.08 19.83 17.16
C LYS A 138 -1.88 18.91 17.02
N LEU A 139 -1.82 17.84 17.82
CA LEU A 139 -0.75 16.85 17.72
C LEU A 139 -0.70 16.21 16.33
N ALA A 140 -1.84 15.75 15.81
CA ALA A 140 -1.93 15.12 14.50
C ALA A 140 -1.52 16.08 13.36
N GLN A 141 -1.93 17.35 13.42
CA GLN A 141 -1.55 18.36 12.43
C GLN A 141 -0.04 18.67 12.48
N LEU A 142 0.53 18.81 13.67
CA LEU A 142 1.96 19.09 13.85
C LEU A 142 2.82 17.92 13.37
N ASP A 143 2.48 16.69 13.79
CA ASP A 143 3.11 15.47 13.27
C ASP A 143 2.99 15.40 11.75
N PHE A 144 1.79 15.70 11.22
CA PHE A 144 1.55 15.59 9.79
C PHE A 144 2.51 16.50 9.00
N ASN A 145 2.58 17.76 9.41
CA ASN A 145 3.39 18.78 8.76
C ASN A 145 4.89 18.55 8.93
N LEU A 146 5.33 18.10 10.11
CA LEU A 146 6.74 17.81 10.38
C LEU A 146 7.27 16.71 9.46
N VAL A 147 6.56 15.59 9.38
CA VAL A 147 6.94 14.46 8.53
C VAL A 147 6.79 14.81 7.04
N GLN A 148 5.78 15.61 6.67
CA GLN A 148 5.66 16.11 5.29
C GLN A 148 6.86 16.98 4.89
N LYS A 149 7.36 17.81 5.81
CA LYS A 149 8.54 18.66 5.55
C LYS A 149 9.79 17.81 5.28
N MET A 150 10.00 16.76 6.07
CA MET A 150 11.07 15.78 5.85
C MET A 150 10.94 15.12 4.46
N HIS A 151 9.74 14.70 4.07
CA HIS A 151 9.52 14.13 2.74
C HIS A 151 9.84 15.10 1.58
N GLN A 152 9.60 16.40 1.77
CA GLN A 152 9.97 17.41 0.78
C GLN A 152 11.50 17.57 0.66
N GLU A 153 12.22 17.46 1.77
CA GLU A 153 13.69 17.50 1.80
C GLU A 153 14.31 16.26 1.16
N GLU A 154 13.74 15.08 1.44
CA GLU A 154 14.07 13.82 0.77
C GLU A 154 13.87 13.94 -0.75
N LEU A 155 12.68 14.37 -1.18
CA LEU A 155 12.35 14.53 -2.59
C LEU A 155 13.23 15.59 -3.27
N SER A 156 13.59 16.68 -2.58
CA SER A 156 14.52 17.69 -3.11
C SER A 156 15.91 17.10 -3.37
N SER A 157 16.42 16.31 -2.43
CA SER A 157 17.72 15.64 -2.55
C SER A 157 17.72 14.61 -3.68
N ILE A 158 16.64 13.82 -3.80
CA ILE A 158 16.45 12.83 -4.86
C ILE A 158 16.31 13.52 -6.22
N THR A 159 15.57 14.62 -6.29
CA THR A 159 15.42 15.42 -7.53
C THR A 159 16.75 15.98 -7.99
N LYS A 160 17.61 16.43 -7.06
CA LYS A 160 18.96 16.88 -7.41
C LYS A 160 19.79 15.72 -7.99
N TRP A 161 19.81 14.58 -7.31
CA TRP A 161 20.48 13.37 -7.81
C TRP A 161 20.00 12.97 -9.21
N TRP A 162 18.69 12.96 -9.45
CA TRP A 162 18.11 12.61 -10.75
C TRP A 162 18.54 13.56 -11.86
N LYS A 163 18.57 14.87 -11.57
CA LYS A 163 19.06 15.89 -12.50
C LYS A 163 20.54 15.76 -12.79
N ASP A 164 21.35 15.43 -11.78
CA ASP A 164 22.80 15.27 -11.93
C ASP A 164 23.17 14.07 -12.84
N LEU A 165 22.29 13.05 -12.96
CA LEU A 165 22.47 11.95 -13.90
C LEU A 165 22.20 12.34 -15.36
N ASP A 166 21.33 13.34 -15.56
CA ASP A 166 20.88 13.84 -16.86
C ASP A 166 20.30 12.75 -17.79
N LEU A 167 19.69 11.72 -17.19
CA LEU A 167 19.06 10.62 -17.94
C LEU A 167 17.93 11.08 -18.85
N PRO A 168 17.05 12.02 -18.49
CA PRO A 168 15.98 12.46 -19.39
C PRO A 168 16.48 13.03 -20.72
N THR A 169 17.66 13.68 -20.74
CA THR A 169 18.27 14.18 -21.98
C THR A 169 18.98 13.06 -22.75
N LYS A 170 19.63 12.13 -22.05
CA LYS A 170 20.34 10.99 -22.66
C LYS A 170 19.40 9.90 -23.18
N LEU A 171 18.22 9.77 -22.57
CA LEU A 171 17.24 8.71 -22.78
C LEU A 171 15.84 9.32 -22.98
N PRO A 172 15.61 10.05 -24.08
CA PRO A 172 14.36 10.79 -24.28
C PRO A 172 13.13 9.88 -24.45
N TYR A 173 13.32 8.58 -24.65
CA TYR A 173 12.24 7.60 -24.71
C TYR A 173 11.75 7.17 -23.31
N ALA A 174 12.59 7.29 -22.28
CA ALA A 174 12.27 6.83 -20.94
C ALA A 174 11.37 7.86 -20.23
N ARG A 175 10.36 7.36 -19.52
CA ARG A 175 9.38 8.18 -18.80
C ARG A 175 10.03 8.76 -17.54
N ASP A 176 9.87 10.06 -17.32
CA ASP A 176 10.26 10.69 -16.06
C ASP A 176 9.18 10.43 -14.99
N ARG A 177 9.47 9.49 -14.08
CA ARG A 177 8.55 9.01 -13.03
C ARG A 177 9.11 9.21 -11.63
N LEU A 178 10.01 10.16 -11.43
CA LEU A 178 10.72 10.32 -10.14
C LEU A 178 9.77 10.53 -8.95
N VAL A 179 8.74 11.37 -9.13
CA VAL A 179 7.78 11.69 -8.06
C VAL A 179 6.89 10.49 -7.75
N GLU A 180 6.42 9.78 -8.78
CA GLU A 180 5.67 8.53 -8.62
C GLU A 180 6.54 7.45 -7.96
N GLY A 181 7.80 7.34 -8.36
CA GLY A 181 8.78 6.43 -7.79
C GLY A 181 9.05 6.71 -6.31
N TYR A 182 9.03 7.99 -5.88
CA TYR A 182 9.13 8.37 -4.48
C TYR A 182 7.85 8.11 -3.69
N TYR A 183 6.69 8.25 -4.33
CA TYR A 183 5.40 8.02 -3.67
C TYR A 183 5.21 6.57 -3.20
N TRP A 184 5.77 5.59 -3.92
CA TRP A 184 5.69 4.17 -3.56
C TRP A 184 6.34 3.83 -2.21
N PRO A 185 7.63 4.13 -1.96
CA PRO A 185 8.25 3.96 -0.64
C PRO A 185 7.56 4.75 0.46
N LEU A 186 7.14 5.99 0.16
CA LEU A 186 6.37 6.82 1.11
C LEU A 186 5.06 6.15 1.52
N ALA A 187 4.36 5.50 0.59
CA ALA A 187 3.12 4.81 0.87
C ALA A 187 3.33 3.53 1.70
N ALA A 188 4.48 2.87 1.54
CA ALA A 188 4.82 1.64 2.25
C ALA A 188 5.33 1.89 3.69
N PHE A 189 6.17 2.91 3.89
CA PHE A 189 6.76 3.25 5.18
C PHE A 189 7.02 4.77 5.28
N PHE A 190 6.07 5.51 5.83
CA PHE A 190 6.11 6.97 5.91
C PHE A 190 6.85 7.50 7.16
N GLU A 191 7.19 6.62 8.09
CA GLU A 191 7.74 7.00 9.39
C GLU A 191 9.16 7.58 9.25
N PRO A 192 9.53 8.60 10.05
CA PRO A 192 10.82 9.26 10.01
C PRO A 192 12.05 8.36 9.91
N HIS A 193 12.11 7.29 10.70
CA HIS A 193 13.28 6.42 10.80
C HIS A 193 13.56 5.59 9.55
N TYR A 194 12.65 5.58 8.57
CA TYR A 194 12.85 4.94 7.26
C TYR A 194 13.30 5.89 6.16
N ALA A 195 13.73 7.12 6.48
CA ALA A 195 14.17 8.12 5.50
C ALA A 195 15.24 7.60 4.53
N LEU A 196 16.28 6.93 5.04
CA LEU A 196 17.32 6.33 4.21
C LEU A 196 16.74 5.26 3.27
N GLY A 197 15.90 4.36 3.82
CA GLY A 197 15.23 3.32 3.05
C GLY A 197 14.36 3.88 1.92
N ARG A 198 13.64 4.98 2.16
CA ARG A 198 12.84 5.64 1.11
C ARG A 198 13.72 6.23 0.03
N SER A 199 14.81 6.90 0.42
CA SER A 199 15.76 7.48 -0.53
C SER A 199 16.39 6.40 -1.43
N MET A 200 16.85 5.30 -0.83
CA MET A 200 17.40 4.16 -1.56
C MET A 200 16.33 3.55 -2.46
N LEU A 201 15.19 3.11 -1.92
CA LEU A 201 14.17 2.45 -2.73
C LEU A 201 13.67 3.34 -3.89
N THR A 202 13.56 4.66 -3.70
CA THR A 202 13.21 5.59 -4.78
C THR A 202 14.23 5.58 -5.91
N LYS A 203 15.53 5.61 -5.60
CA LYS A 203 16.59 5.54 -6.61
C LYS A 203 16.54 4.21 -7.37
N ALA A 204 16.30 3.10 -6.67
CA ALA A 204 16.12 1.79 -7.29
C ALA A 204 14.90 1.75 -8.22
N ILE A 205 13.74 2.27 -7.78
CA ILE A 205 12.52 2.35 -8.59
C ILE A 205 12.72 3.25 -9.82
N ALA A 206 13.39 4.38 -9.67
CA ALA A 206 13.69 5.28 -10.79
C ALA A 206 14.56 4.58 -11.86
N MET A 207 15.61 3.86 -11.43
CA MET A 207 16.43 3.07 -12.35
C MET A 207 15.66 1.92 -12.98
N LEU A 208 14.81 1.21 -12.21
CA LEU A 208 13.92 0.19 -12.73
C LEU A 208 13.00 0.72 -13.81
N SER A 209 12.40 1.90 -13.62
CA SER A 209 11.50 2.48 -14.61
C SER A 209 12.21 2.75 -15.94
N VAL A 210 13.47 3.17 -15.91
CA VAL A 210 14.27 3.38 -17.13
C VAL A 210 14.61 2.05 -17.79
N ILE A 211 14.99 1.04 -17.00
CA ILE A 211 15.29 -0.30 -17.50
C ILE A 211 14.02 -0.94 -18.10
N ASP A 212 12.87 -0.84 -17.42
CA ASP A 212 11.55 -1.28 -17.91
C ASP A 212 11.23 -0.68 -19.29
N ASP A 213 11.33 0.65 -19.43
CA ASP A 213 11.13 1.33 -20.72
C ASP A 213 12.11 0.85 -21.81
N THR A 214 13.33 0.48 -21.40
CA THR A 214 14.32 -0.09 -22.31
C THR A 214 13.90 -1.47 -22.80
N TYR A 215 13.44 -2.36 -21.92
CA TYR A 215 13.03 -3.72 -22.29
C TYR A 215 11.71 -3.77 -23.06
N ASP A 216 10.73 -2.95 -22.65
CA ASP A 216 9.37 -3.04 -23.18
C ASP A 216 9.15 -2.21 -24.46
N ALA A 217 9.91 -1.13 -24.66
CA ALA A 217 9.60 -0.14 -25.70
C ALA A 217 10.76 0.25 -26.63
N TYR A 218 12.02 0.00 -26.26
CA TYR A 218 13.15 0.59 -27.00
C TYR A 218 14.20 -0.42 -27.50
N GLY A 219 14.73 -1.28 -26.63
CA GLY A 219 15.84 -2.18 -26.97
C GLY A 219 15.45 -3.29 -27.94
N THR A 220 16.36 -3.68 -28.82
CA THR A 220 16.17 -4.90 -29.64
C THR A 220 16.46 -6.15 -28.82
N LEU A 221 15.96 -7.30 -29.26
CA LEU A 221 16.17 -8.56 -28.55
C LEU A 221 17.67 -8.84 -28.31
N GLU A 222 18.51 -8.63 -29.33
CA GLU A 222 19.95 -8.85 -29.25
C GLU A 222 20.63 -7.88 -28.26
N GLU A 223 20.22 -6.61 -28.25
CA GLU A 223 20.71 -5.62 -27.28
C GLU A 223 20.29 -5.98 -25.85
N LEU A 224 19.05 -6.43 -25.66
CA LEU A 224 18.49 -6.80 -24.36
C LEU A 224 19.09 -8.10 -23.80
N GLU A 225 19.43 -9.07 -24.65
CA GLU A 225 20.17 -10.28 -24.24
C GLU A 225 21.56 -9.91 -23.72
N LEU A 226 22.28 -9.05 -24.44
CA LEU A 226 23.58 -8.55 -24.00
C LEU A 226 23.44 -7.73 -22.70
N PHE A 227 22.45 -6.85 -22.63
CA PHE A 227 22.22 -6.02 -21.44
C PHE A 227 21.85 -6.85 -20.21
N THR A 228 21.03 -7.89 -20.38
CA THR A 228 20.70 -8.85 -19.32
C THR A 228 21.97 -9.50 -18.80
N LYS A 229 22.83 -10.00 -19.70
CA LYS A 229 24.09 -10.64 -19.34
C LYS A 229 25.02 -9.71 -18.55
N VAL A 230 25.13 -8.44 -18.95
CA VAL A 230 25.97 -7.45 -18.26
C VAL A 230 25.41 -7.11 -16.88
N ILE A 231 24.09 -6.94 -16.74
CA ILE A 231 23.47 -6.69 -15.44
C ILE A 231 23.65 -7.89 -14.51
N GLU A 232 23.50 -9.12 -15.01
CA GLU A 232 23.65 -10.34 -14.20
C GLU A 232 25.10 -10.57 -13.75
N SER A 233 26.08 -10.28 -14.62
CA SER A 233 27.50 -10.43 -14.28
C SER A 233 27.97 -9.39 -13.27
N PHE A 234 27.32 -8.21 -13.22
CA PHE A 234 27.80 -7.03 -12.50
C PHE A 234 29.26 -6.66 -12.84
N ASP A 235 29.76 -7.11 -14.00
CA ASP A 235 31.12 -6.86 -14.43
C ASP A 235 31.20 -5.46 -15.06
N ILE A 236 31.94 -4.57 -14.42
CA ILE A 236 32.12 -3.19 -14.87
C ILE A 236 32.89 -3.17 -16.20
N SER A 237 33.75 -4.16 -16.46
CA SER A 237 34.57 -4.21 -17.67
C SER A 237 33.75 -4.49 -18.94
N MET A 238 32.59 -5.14 -18.80
CA MET A 238 31.70 -5.44 -19.92
C MET A 238 30.88 -4.23 -20.40
N LYS A 239 30.96 -3.09 -19.69
CA LYS A 239 30.24 -1.87 -20.06
C LYS A 239 30.54 -1.45 -21.50
N ASP A 240 31.78 -1.60 -21.96
CA ASP A 240 32.19 -1.12 -23.28
C ASP A 240 31.55 -1.89 -24.45
N GLU A 241 30.99 -3.07 -24.19
CA GLU A 241 30.27 -3.91 -25.16
C GLU A 241 28.84 -3.41 -25.44
N LEU A 242 28.26 -2.61 -24.54
CA LEU A 242 26.87 -2.15 -24.65
C LEU A 242 26.71 -1.01 -25.68
N PRO A 243 25.52 -0.82 -26.26
CA PRO A 243 25.16 0.41 -26.96
C PRO A 243 25.31 1.64 -26.05
N GLU A 244 25.64 2.79 -26.62
CA GLU A 244 25.98 4.01 -25.86
C GLU A 244 24.88 4.41 -24.86
N TYR A 245 23.61 4.31 -25.24
CA TYR A 245 22.50 4.63 -24.35
C TYR A 245 22.37 3.64 -23.17
N MET A 246 22.65 2.35 -23.39
CA MET A 246 22.65 1.34 -22.33
C MET A 246 23.86 1.48 -21.40
N LYS A 247 24.99 2.00 -21.90
CA LYS A 247 26.14 2.36 -21.06
C LYS A 247 25.79 3.42 -20.04
N GLU A 248 25.02 4.43 -20.43
CA GLU A 248 24.53 5.48 -19.53
C GLU A 248 23.62 4.90 -18.44
N ILE A 249 22.70 3.99 -18.80
CA ILE A 249 21.83 3.29 -17.84
C ILE A 249 22.66 2.46 -16.86
N TYR A 250 23.58 1.63 -17.36
CA TYR A 250 24.40 0.75 -16.54
C TYR A 250 25.32 1.55 -15.61
N GLN A 251 25.92 2.65 -16.09
CA GLN A 251 26.74 3.52 -15.27
C GLN A 251 25.94 4.19 -14.14
N ALA A 252 24.73 4.67 -14.44
CA ALA A 252 23.84 5.21 -13.41
C ALA A 252 23.45 4.14 -12.38
N LEU A 253 23.14 2.91 -12.83
CA LEU A 253 22.82 1.78 -11.96
C LEU A 253 23.98 1.44 -11.01
N LEU A 254 25.21 1.32 -11.52
CA LEU A 254 26.41 1.10 -10.72
C LEU A 254 26.64 2.23 -9.70
N GLY A 255 26.38 3.48 -10.09
CA GLY A 255 26.44 4.62 -9.17
C GLY A 255 25.44 4.52 -8.02
N VAL A 256 24.23 4.00 -8.27
CA VAL A 256 23.22 3.74 -7.23
C VAL A 256 23.72 2.68 -6.25
N TYR A 257 24.18 1.53 -6.74
CA TYR A 257 24.72 0.46 -5.87
C TYR A 257 25.92 0.93 -5.06
N SER A 258 26.85 1.65 -5.69
CA SER A 258 28.02 2.23 -4.99
C SER A 258 27.58 3.17 -3.87
N SER A 259 26.53 3.96 -4.09
CA SER A 259 25.97 4.84 -3.04
C SER A 259 25.36 4.03 -1.89
N TYR A 260 24.73 2.89 -2.18
CA TYR A 260 24.18 2.01 -1.15
C TYR A 260 25.27 1.38 -0.31
N GLU A 261 26.32 0.86 -0.94
CA GLU A 261 27.48 0.30 -0.24
C GLU A 261 28.08 1.31 0.73
N GLN A 262 28.22 2.56 0.31
CA GLN A 262 28.73 3.63 1.17
C GLN A 262 27.81 3.95 2.34
N GLU A 263 26.49 4.07 2.13
CA GLU A 263 25.55 4.35 3.22
C GLU A 263 25.43 3.17 4.19
N MET A 264 25.34 1.94 3.66
CA MET A 264 25.22 0.73 4.48
C MET A 264 26.52 0.44 5.25
N ALA A 265 27.68 0.78 4.70
CA ALA A 265 28.96 0.69 5.42
C ALA A 265 29.02 1.64 6.63
N LYS A 266 28.45 2.86 6.52
CA LYS A 266 28.36 3.79 7.66
C LYS A 266 27.52 3.22 8.81
N GLU A 267 26.51 2.41 8.49
CA GLU A 267 25.66 1.74 9.47
C GLU A 267 26.19 0.37 9.94
N GLY A 268 27.32 -0.10 9.40
CA GLY A 268 27.85 -1.44 9.70
C GLY A 268 27.01 -2.58 9.14
N ARG A 269 26.24 -2.33 8.07
CA ARG A 269 25.26 -3.26 7.45
C ARG A 269 25.58 -3.61 6.00
N SER A 270 26.87 -3.62 5.64
CA SER A 270 27.31 -3.87 4.26
C SER A 270 26.76 -5.17 3.65
N ASP A 271 26.51 -6.21 4.46
CA ASP A 271 25.97 -7.49 4.01
C ASP A 271 24.49 -7.42 3.56
N CYS A 272 23.73 -6.40 3.96
CA CYS A 272 22.31 -6.28 3.65
C CYS A 272 22.01 -5.99 2.17
N ILE A 273 23.00 -5.55 1.38
CA ILE A 273 22.83 -5.25 -0.05
C ILE A 273 22.54 -6.53 -0.85
N PHE A 274 23.06 -7.68 -0.38
CA PHE A 274 22.82 -8.98 -1.00
C PHE A 274 21.33 -9.39 -0.98
N HIS A 275 20.61 -9.06 0.10
CA HIS A 275 19.17 -9.34 0.21
C HIS A 275 18.31 -8.49 -0.73
N VAL A 276 18.72 -7.25 -1.03
CA VAL A 276 18.02 -6.38 -1.98
C VAL A 276 18.18 -6.94 -3.41
N LYS A 277 19.35 -7.50 -3.74
CA LYS A 277 19.63 -8.15 -5.02
C LYS A 277 18.74 -9.40 -5.24
N GLU A 278 18.66 -10.28 -4.23
CA GLU A 278 17.87 -11.52 -4.30
C GLU A 278 16.35 -11.25 -4.38
N ALA A 279 15.85 -10.25 -3.66
CA ALA A 279 14.44 -9.82 -3.74
C ALA A 279 14.09 -9.23 -5.12
N PHE A 280 15.05 -8.59 -5.79
CA PHE A 280 14.87 -8.03 -7.14
C PHE A 280 14.80 -9.12 -8.21
N GLU A 281 15.70 -10.11 -8.13
CA GLU A 281 15.77 -11.24 -9.06
C GLU A 281 14.47 -12.06 -9.08
N GLN A 282 13.75 -12.15 -7.95
CA GLN A 282 12.48 -12.87 -7.84
C GLN A 282 11.27 -12.14 -8.44
N SER A 283 11.41 -10.88 -8.87
CA SER A 283 10.30 -10.07 -9.38
C SER A 283 10.14 -10.10 -10.92
N ARG A 284 10.96 -10.88 -11.63
CA ARG A 284 10.99 -10.89 -13.10
C ARG A 284 9.92 -11.79 -13.71
N GLY A 285 9.01 -11.15 -14.43
CA GLY A 285 8.10 -11.77 -15.39
C GLY A 285 7.25 -10.69 -16.05
N HIS A 286 7.80 -9.97 -17.04
CA HIS A 286 6.95 -9.20 -17.95
C HIS A 286 6.40 -10.13 -19.02
N VAL A 287 5.07 -10.12 -19.12
CA VAL A 287 4.23 -10.80 -20.11
C VAL A 287 3.17 -9.77 -20.51
N ALA A 288 2.57 -9.94 -21.69
CA ALA A 288 1.42 -9.16 -22.14
C ALA A 288 0.39 -8.91 -21.01
N SER A 289 -0.24 -7.73 -21.04
CA SER A 289 -1.21 -7.29 -20.01
C SER A 289 -2.08 -8.45 -19.51
N ALA A 290 -2.15 -8.65 -18.20
CA ALA A 290 -2.92 -9.75 -17.61
C ALA A 290 -4.37 -9.76 -18.12
N VAL A 291 -4.96 -8.59 -18.36
CA VAL A 291 -6.30 -8.43 -18.94
C VAL A 291 -6.33 -8.95 -20.38
N GLU A 292 -5.38 -8.55 -21.23
CA GLU A 292 -5.31 -9.00 -22.61
C GLU A 292 -5.01 -10.49 -22.73
N CYS A 293 -4.12 -11.02 -21.88
CA CYS A 293 -3.86 -12.45 -21.78
C CYS A 293 -5.13 -13.20 -21.40
N TYR A 294 -5.88 -12.71 -20.41
CA TYR A 294 -7.12 -13.33 -19.96
C TYR A 294 -8.19 -13.31 -21.06
N ILE A 295 -8.36 -12.17 -21.75
CA ILE A 295 -9.27 -12.04 -22.91
C ILE A 295 -8.88 -13.03 -24.01
N LYS A 296 -7.60 -13.10 -24.38
CA LYS A 296 -7.12 -14.00 -25.45
C LYS A 296 -7.27 -15.47 -25.07
N GLN A 297 -7.00 -15.83 -23.82
CA GLN A 297 -7.05 -17.21 -23.34
C GLN A 297 -8.48 -17.72 -23.19
N TYR A 298 -9.39 -16.91 -22.66
CA TYR A 298 -10.75 -17.32 -22.32
C TYR A 298 -11.82 -16.81 -23.29
N GLY A 299 -11.48 -15.94 -24.24
CA GLY A 299 -12.41 -15.39 -25.23
C GLY A 299 -13.50 -14.49 -24.63
N VAL A 300 -13.22 -13.87 -23.47
CA VAL A 300 -14.18 -13.06 -22.70
C VAL A 300 -14.07 -11.57 -23.01
N SER A 301 -15.07 -10.80 -22.58
CA SER A 301 -14.99 -9.34 -22.64
C SER A 301 -13.97 -8.77 -21.64
N GLU A 302 -13.51 -7.54 -21.88
CA GLU A 302 -12.62 -6.82 -20.96
C GLU A 302 -13.24 -6.62 -19.57
N GLN A 303 -14.56 -6.41 -19.50
CA GLN A 303 -15.28 -6.27 -18.23
C GLN A 303 -15.25 -7.56 -17.42
N GLU A 304 -15.48 -8.70 -18.06
CA GLU A 304 -15.40 -10.02 -17.43
C GLU A 304 -13.96 -10.34 -16.99
N ALA A 305 -12.96 -10.06 -17.83
CA ALA A 305 -11.56 -10.23 -17.48
C ALA A 305 -11.17 -9.37 -16.26
N CYS A 306 -11.55 -8.09 -16.24
CA CYS A 306 -11.33 -7.21 -15.08
C CYS A 306 -12.03 -7.73 -13.82
N TYR A 307 -13.25 -8.25 -13.95
CA TYR A 307 -13.99 -8.79 -12.82
C TYR A 307 -13.31 -10.03 -12.22
N GLU A 308 -12.87 -10.97 -13.05
CA GLU A 308 -12.16 -12.17 -12.58
C GLU A 308 -10.77 -11.87 -12.01
N LEU A 309 -10.03 -10.95 -12.61
CA LEU A 309 -8.75 -10.48 -12.06
C LEU A 309 -8.93 -9.77 -10.72
N ASN A 310 -10.01 -8.98 -10.56
CA ASN A 310 -10.33 -8.38 -9.26
C ASN A 310 -10.62 -9.45 -8.20
N LYS A 311 -11.32 -10.55 -8.53
CA LYS A 311 -11.48 -11.67 -7.58
C LYS A 311 -10.15 -12.27 -7.14
N GLN A 312 -9.21 -12.43 -8.07
CA GLN A 312 -7.86 -12.92 -7.74
C GLN A 312 -7.13 -11.95 -6.79
N VAL A 313 -7.24 -10.63 -7.01
CA VAL A 313 -6.72 -9.61 -6.09
C VAL A 313 -7.37 -9.72 -4.71
N GLU A 314 -8.70 -9.90 -4.64
CA GLU A 314 -9.40 -10.09 -3.37
C GLU A 314 -8.96 -11.36 -2.62
N ASN A 315 -8.69 -12.45 -3.34
CA ASN A 315 -8.15 -13.67 -2.74
C ASN A 315 -6.72 -13.47 -2.25
N ALA A 316 -5.85 -12.82 -3.02
CA ALA A 316 -4.48 -12.51 -2.59
C ALA A 316 -4.46 -11.61 -1.34
N TRP A 317 -5.45 -10.72 -1.17
CA TRP A 317 -5.62 -9.95 0.06
C TRP A 317 -5.91 -10.83 1.29
N LYS A 318 -6.68 -11.91 1.13
CA LYS A 318 -6.93 -12.89 2.19
C LYS A 318 -5.65 -13.64 2.55
N ASP A 319 -4.87 -14.07 1.56
CA ASP A 319 -3.54 -14.68 1.78
C ASP A 319 -2.60 -13.75 2.57
N ILE A 320 -2.61 -12.45 2.26
CA ILE A 320 -1.81 -11.46 3.00
C ILE A 320 -2.31 -11.34 4.43
N ASN A 321 -3.62 -11.27 4.65
CA ASN A 321 -4.21 -11.17 5.98
C ASN A 321 -3.88 -12.39 6.86
N GLU A 322 -3.81 -13.60 6.30
CA GLU A 322 -3.40 -14.82 7.04
C GLU A 322 -1.95 -14.80 7.52
N ARG A 323 -1.08 -14.06 6.83
CA ARG A 323 0.35 -13.95 7.14
C ARG A 323 0.70 -12.73 8.00
N SER A 324 -0.27 -11.86 8.27
CA SER A 324 -0.11 -10.58 8.99
C SER A 324 -0.20 -10.76 10.50
#